data_AF-A0A383B7A4-F1
#
_entry.id   AF-A0A383B7A4-F1
#
_cell.length_a   1.000
_cell.length_b   1.000
_cell.length_c   1.000
_cell.angle_alpha   90.00
_cell.angle_beta   90.00
_cell.angle_gamma   90.00
#
_symmetry.space_group_name_H-M   'P 1'
#
loop_
_entity.id
_entity.type
_entity.pdbx_description
1 polymer ?
#
loop_
_entity_poly.entity_id
_entity_poly.type
_entity_poly.pdbx_seq_one_letter_code
_entity_poly.pdbx_strand_id
1 'polypeptide(L)'
;MKYVSTDTLYFETGPDNKPTLFTDPGEEIQIQTQMNKGAWINNHPDKDRLDKKIIGPNPVSGAIYINGAKPGDMLTVHIKNIDLDNIGFTEFKRDNNLIPE
;
A
#
# COMPACT_ATOMS: atom_id res chain seq x y z
N MET A 1 14.18 -14.19 2.13
CA MET A 1 13.30 -13.28 1.37
C MET A 1 13.36 -11.92 2.03
N LYS A 2 13.58 -10.84 1.27
CA LYS A 2 13.58 -9.48 1.84
C LYS A 2 12.15 -9.08 2.18
N TYR A 3 11.97 -8.25 3.21
CA TYR A 3 10.66 -7.87 3.72
C TYR A 3 10.54 -6.35 3.84
N VAL A 4 9.43 -5.79 3.37
CA VAL A 4 9.04 -4.39 3.57
C VAL A 4 7.87 -4.36 4.53
N SER A 5 8.07 -3.73 5.70
CA SER A 5 7.03 -3.55 6.72
C SER A 5 6.20 -2.29 6.46
N THR A 6 5.18 -2.07 7.30
CA THR A 6 4.38 -0.84 7.33
C THR A 6 4.94 0.21 8.31
N ASP A 7 6.18 0.07 8.79
CA ASP A 7 6.77 1.03 9.74
C ASP A 7 7.04 2.39 9.06
N THR A 8 7.28 2.37 7.75
CA THR A 8 7.36 3.55 6.90
C THR A 8 6.32 3.45 5.80
N LEU A 9 5.45 4.46 5.72
CA LEU A 9 4.42 4.58 4.70
C LEU A 9 4.55 5.93 4.01
N TYR A 10 4.43 5.91 2.69
CA TYR A 10 4.36 7.09 1.85
C TYR A 10 2.92 7.37 1.45
N PHE A 11 2.56 8.66 1.37
CA PHE A 11 1.22 9.13 1.01
C PHE A 11 1.21 9.91 -0.31
N GLU A 12 2.37 9.95 -0.96
CA GLU A 12 2.60 10.54 -2.26
C GLU A 12 3.68 9.73 -2.99
N THR A 13 3.67 9.80 -4.30
CA THR A 13 4.70 9.20 -5.15
C THR A 13 5.64 10.31 -5.61
N GLY A 14 6.89 10.28 -5.16
CA GLY A 14 7.88 11.28 -5.52
C GLY A 14 9.32 10.77 -5.39
N PRO A 15 10.28 11.43 -6.08
CA PRO A 15 11.69 11.03 -6.05
C PRO A 15 12.36 11.24 -4.69
N ASP A 16 11.76 12.07 -3.82
CA ASP A 16 12.29 12.37 -2.48
C ASP A 16 11.95 11.29 -1.44
N ASN A 17 11.11 10.30 -1.81
CA ASN A 17 10.83 9.15 -0.96
C ASN A 17 12.10 8.32 -0.77
N LYS A 18 12.64 8.32 0.44
CA LYS A 18 13.81 7.51 0.78
C LYS A 18 13.51 6.02 0.57
N PRO A 19 14.43 5.26 -0.05
CA PRO A 19 14.23 3.82 -0.15
C PRO A 19 14.16 3.17 1.24
N THR A 20 13.17 2.31 1.46
CA THR A 20 13.06 1.46 2.66
C THR A 20 13.67 0.08 2.45
N LEU A 21 13.91 -0.29 1.19
CA LEU A 21 14.59 -1.52 0.80
C LEU A 21 15.42 -1.29 -0.47
N PHE A 22 16.58 -1.96 -0.53
CA PHE A 22 17.40 -2.09 -1.73
C PHE A 22 17.40 -3.56 -2.19
N THR A 23 17.17 -3.80 -3.48
CA THR A 23 17.09 -5.14 -4.04
C THR A 23 17.69 -5.20 -5.44
N ASP A 24 18.23 -6.37 -5.79
CA ASP A 24 18.78 -6.64 -7.11
C ASP A 24 17.67 -7.17 -8.05
N PRO A 25 17.79 -6.97 -9.38
CA PRO A 25 16.85 -7.55 -10.34
C PRO A 25 16.73 -9.08 -10.18
N GLY A 26 15.49 -9.56 -10.16
CA GLY A 26 15.17 -10.98 -10.03
C GLY A 26 15.05 -11.51 -8.60
N GLU A 27 15.40 -10.70 -7.59
CA GLU A 27 15.17 -11.08 -6.19
C GLU A 27 13.69 -11.08 -5.81
N GLU A 28 13.34 -12.02 -4.92
CA GLU A 28 12.00 -12.09 -4.34
C GLU A 28 11.92 -11.28 -3.04
N ILE A 29 10.89 -10.45 -2.98
CA ILE A 29 10.58 -9.59 -1.84
C ILE A 29 9.13 -9.80 -1.42
N GLN A 30 8.88 -9.71 -0.12
CA GLN A 30 7.56 -9.68 0.47
C GLN A 30 7.26 -8.26 0.94
N ILE A 31 6.08 -7.76 0.62
CA ILE A 31 5.65 -6.41 0.96
C ILE A 31 4.39 -6.51 1.79
N GLN A 32 4.46 -6.07 3.03
CA GLN A 32 3.27 -5.87 3.86
C GLN A 32 2.64 -4.53 3.51
N THR A 33 1.34 -4.53 3.22
CA THR A 33 0.59 -3.32 2.93
C THR A 33 -0.35 -2.98 4.08
N GLN A 34 -0.70 -1.69 4.19
CA GLN A 34 -1.78 -1.25 5.07
C GLN A 34 -3.06 -1.12 4.25
N MET A 35 -4.19 -1.49 4.86
CA MET A 35 -5.51 -1.16 4.32
C MET A 35 -5.67 0.36 4.14
N ASN A 36 -6.35 0.76 3.06
CA ASN A 36 -6.67 2.16 2.82
C ASN A 36 -7.65 2.69 3.87
N LYS A 37 -7.31 3.80 4.54
CA LYS A 37 -8.23 4.47 5.47
C LYS A 37 -9.24 5.31 4.68
N GLY A 38 -10.52 5.09 4.94
CA GLY A 38 -11.61 5.90 4.39
C GLY A 38 -12.63 6.28 5.48
N ALA A 39 -13.71 6.94 5.09
CA ALA A 39 -14.76 7.39 6.01
C ALA A 39 -15.43 6.21 6.73
N TRP A 40 -15.39 5.03 6.13
CA TRP A 40 -15.86 3.76 6.67
C TRP A 40 -15.42 3.41 8.07
N ILE A 41 -14.22 3.81 8.45
CA ILE A 41 -13.67 3.50 9.76
C ILE A 41 -14.54 4.11 10.87
N ASN A 42 -15.25 5.21 10.57
CA ASN A 42 -16.14 5.88 11.50
C ASN A 42 -17.36 5.02 11.91
N ASN A 43 -17.78 4.09 11.04
CA ASN A 43 -18.93 3.22 11.27
C ASN A 43 -18.51 1.78 11.60
N HIS A 44 -17.21 1.51 11.72
CA HIS A 44 -16.70 0.16 11.98
C HIS A 44 -16.79 -0.18 13.48
N PRO A 45 -17.29 -1.38 13.87
CA PRO A 45 -17.43 -1.76 15.28
C PRO A 45 -16.09 -1.74 16.05
N ASP A 46 -14.99 -2.09 15.39
CA ASP A 46 -13.63 -2.04 15.94
C ASP A 46 -12.90 -0.71 15.71
N LYS A 47 -13.60 0.41 15.48
CA LYS A 47 -12.98 1.70 15.12
C LYS A 47 -11.75 2.05 15.96
N ASP A 48 -11.86 2.00 17.29
CA ASP A 48 -10.76 2.40 18.19
C ASP A 48 -9.52 1.51 18.06
N ARG A 49 -9.69 0.24 17.71
CA ARG A 49 -8.59 -0.69 17.43
C ARG A 49 -7.97 -0.39 16.06
N LEU A 50 -8.80 -0.15 15.05
CA LEU A 50 -8.36 0.10 13.68
C LEU A 50 -7.68 1.47 13.54
N ASP A 51 -8.15 2.50 14.22
CA ASP A 51 -7.55 3.84 14.19
C ASP A 51 -6.11 3.86 14.72
N LYS A 52 -5.77 2.93 15.61
CA LYS A 52 -4.40 2.76 16.12
C LYS A 52 -3.48 2.03 15.14
N LYS A 53 -4.04 1.30 14.17
CA LYS A 53 -3.30 0.45 13.23
C LYS A 53 -3.25 1.00 11.80
N ILE A 54 -4.20 1.86 11.43
CA ILE A 54 -4.37 2.36 10.08
C ILE A 54 -4.17 3.87 10.06
N ILE A 55 -3.13 4.31 9.35
CA ILE A 55 -2.78 5.71 9.15
C ILE A 55 -3.09 6.19 7.74
N GLY A 56 -3.83 7.31 7.65
CA GLY A 56 -4.04 8.08 6.41
C GLY A 56 -4.74 7.35 5.24
N PRO A 57 -5.28 8.10 4.28
CA PRO A 57 -5.75 7.53 3.02
C PRO A 57 -4.57 7.22 2.10
N ASN A 58 -4.71 6.20 1.25
CA ASN A 58 -3.76 5.75 0.22
C ASN A 58 -2.32 5.53 0.71
N PRO A 59 -2.11 4.75 1.79
CA PRO A 59 -0.78 4.39 2.27
C PRO A 59 -0.05 3.48 1.27
N VAL A 60 1.23 3.74 1.03
CA VAL A 60 2.09 2.92 0.17
C VAL A 60 3.30 2.44 0.95
N SER A 61 3.48 1.12 1.04
CA SER A 61 4.70 0.49 1.55
C SER A 61 5.78 0.48 0.46
N GLY A 62 7.01 0.74 0.85
CA GLY A 62 8.12 1.06 -0.07
C GLY A 62 8.84 2.30 0.44
N ALA A 63 9.55 3.10 -0.36
CA ALA A 63 9.93 2.92 -1.76
C ALA A 63 11.04 1.86 -1.90
N ILE A 64 10.98 1.04 -2.95
CA ILE A 64 11.96 -0.03 -3.16
C ILE A 64 12.93 0.42 -4.25
N TYR A 65 14.21 0.46 -3.91
CA TYR A 65 15.28 0.80 -4.84
C TYR A 65 15.77 -0.47 -5.55
N ILE A 66 15.71 -0.47 -6.88
CA ILE A 66 16.24 -1.56 -7.70
C ILE A 66 17.67 -1.21 -8.11
N ASN A 67 18.63 -1.99 -7.63
CA ASN A 67 20.04 -1.77 -7.93
C ASN A 67 20.29 -1.84 -9.45
N GLY A 68 20.95 -0.80 -9.97
CA GLY A 68 21.32 -0.71 -11.39
C GLY A 68 20.21 -0.21 -12.33
N ALA A 69 18.98 -0.02 -11.85
CA ALA A 69 17.92 0.59 -12.66
C ALA A 69 18.21 2.07 -12.95
N LYS A 70 17.95 2.50 -14.19
CA LYS A 70 18.20 3.87 -14.67
C LYS A 70 16.94 4.50 -15.28
N PRO A 71 16.86 5.84 -15.34
CA PRO A 71 15.78 6.50 -16.06
C PRO A 71 15.67 6.01 -17.51
N GLY A 72 14.47 5.60 -17.92
CA GLY A 72 14.20 5.01 -19.23
C GLY A 72 14.12 3.48 -19.24
N ASP A 73 14.60 2.81 -18.20
CA ASP A 73 14.43 1.37 -18.06
C ASP A 73 12.97 1.00 -17.74
N MET A 74 12.58 -0.25 -18.07
CA MET A 74 11.28 -0.81 -17.73
C MET A 74 11.41 -1.76 -16.52
N LEU A 75 10.63 -1.51 -15.47
CA LEU A 75 10.49 -2.43 -14.36
C LEU A 75 9.42 -3.48 -14.70
N THR A 76 9.80 -4.76 -14.67
CA THR A 76 8.84 -5.88 -14.73
C THR A 76 8.64 -6.43 -13.33
N VAL A 77 7.40 -6.46 -12.85
CA VAL A 77 7.03 -7.01 -11.54
C VAL A 77 6.17 -8.24 -11.76
N HIS A 78 6.58 -9.38 -11.19
CA HIS A 78 5.80 -10.60 -11.19
C HIS A 78 5.19 -10.84 -9.80
N ILE A 79 3.86 -10.71 -9.70
CA ILE A 79 3.14 -10.94 -8.44
C ILE A 79 2.94 -12.44 -8.26
N LYS A 80 3.68 -13.02 -7.31
CA LYS A 80 3.61 -14.46 -7.02
C LYS A 80 2.42 -14.85 -6.16
N ASN A 81 2.13 -14.06 -5.13
CA ASN A 81 1.06 -14.31 -4.19
C ASN A 81 0.55 -13.00 -3.60
N ILE A 82 -0.70 -13.00 -3.15
CA ILE A 82 -1.31 -11.94 -2.34
C ILE A 82 -2.02 -12.61 -1.18
N ASP A 83 -1.51 -12.41 0.03
CA ASP A 83 -2.16 -12.85 1.26
C ASP A 83 -3.06 -11.72 1.78
N LEU A 84 -4.30 -12.07 2.11
CA LEU A 84 -5.29 -11.13 2.61
C LEU A 84 -5.46 -11.29 4.12
N ASP A 85 -5.77 -10.18 4.79
CA ASP A 85 -6.28 -10.23 6.15
C ASP A 85 -7.74 -10.74 6.16
N ASN A 86 -8.25 -11.11 7.33
CA ASN A 86 -9.62 -11.60 7.49
C ASN A 86 -10.68 -10.48 7.51
N ILE A 87 -10.27 -9.25 7.19
CA ILE A 87 -11.10 -8.06 7.17
C ILE A 87 -10.97 -7.36 5.81
N GLY A 88 -12.11 -7.07 5.21
CA GLY A 88 -12.24 -6.26 4.01
C GLY A 88 -13.37 -5.27 4.20
N PHE A 89 -13.34 -4.19 3.43
CA PHE A 89 -14.33 -3.13 3.55
C PHE A 89 -14.62 -2.48 2.19
N THR A 90 -15.83 -1.97 1.98
CA THR A 90 -16.21 -1.18 0.80
C THR A 90 -17.23 -0.10 1.18
N GLU A 91 -16.96 1.15 0.83
CA GLU A 91 -17.88 2.28 1.04
C GLU A 91 -18.22 2.86 -0.32
N PHE A 92 -19.50 3.03 -0.56
CA PHE A 92 -19.97 3.81 -1.68
C PHE A 92 -20.53 5.10 -1.12
N LYS A 93 -19.87 6.22 -1.42
CA LYS A 93 -20.46 7.54 -1.25
C LYS A 93 -21.00 7.97 -2.60
N ARG A 94 -22.24 8.45 -2.65
CA ARG A 94 -22.82 9.07 -3.86
C ARG A 94 -22.07 10.36 -4.14
N ASP A 95 -20.97 10.24 -4.87
CA ASP A 95 -20.10 11.37 -5.23
C ASP A 95 -20.29 11.78 -6.70
N ASN A 96 -21.00 10.97 -7.48
CA ASN A 96 -21.40 11.25 -8.87
C ASN A 96 -22.56 10.33 -9.33
N ASN A 97 -23.02 10.52 -10.57
CA ASN A 97 -24.13 9.78 -11.19
C ASN A 97 -23.79 8.32 -11.57
N LEU A 98 -22.65 7.76 -11.15
CA LEU A 98 -22.26 6.38 -11.45
C LEU A 98 -22.93 5.35 -10.52
N ILE A 99 -23.59 5.80 -9.45
CA ILE A 99 -24.37 4.94 -8.56
C ILE A 99 -25.86 5.24 -8.83
N PRO A 100 -26.62 4.31 -9.44
CA PRO A 100 -28.05 4.47 -9.72
C PRO A 100 -28.87 4.69 -8.44
N GLU A 101 -30.06 5.29 -8.60
CA GLU A 101 -31.03 5.50 -7.50
C GLU A 101 -31.57 4.20 -6.90
#